data_AF-A0A094I8F9-F1
#
_entry.id   AF-A0A094I8F9-F1
#
_cell.length_a   1.000
_cell.length_b   1.000
_cell.length_c   1.000
_cell.angle_alpha   90.00
_cell.angle_beta   90.00
_cell.angle_gamma   90.00
#
_symmetry.space_group_name_H-M   'P 1'
#
loop_
_entity.id
_entity.type
_entity.pdbx_description
1 polymer ?
#
loop_
_entity_poly.entity_id
_entity_poly.type
_entity_poly.pdbx_seq_one_letter_code
_entity_poly.pdbx_strand_id
1 'polypeptide(L)'
;MAEASDLLKSPKVTEPPHLTTTTPIKIGDKNYHIELSKIPYLSAFANFETKAQTQPKDLVHGPITHFDVALKGIESGFRQCFRSLPPDLAQHHALCETYEFLCVNVLSGQSLSEVIGDLKSGKDDYELEYKYYRTIKGNKSKARDAAYKLLHLILSGEFKDEKKDSAKVYNAVMFVVSHANTFKWRTRKVVRAAYEERFVVSVKQTAGLDMWEKTDAAKLAKEDDEDVTTEEEDSPQYGSDYSD
;
A
#
# COMPACT_ATOMS: atom_id res chain seq x y z
N MET A 1 -37.21 -32.65 43.41
CA MET A 1 -37.76 -32.40 42.05
C MET A 1 -37.08 -31.15 41.52
N ALA A 2 -36.33 -31.32 40.41
CA ALA A 2 -35.85 -30.38 39.39
C ALA A 2 -35.20 -29.04 39.80
N GLU A 3 -34.16 -28.48 39.17
CA GLU A 3 -33.22 -28.82 38.08
C GLU A 3 -32.14 -27.71 38.17
N ALA A 4 -30.84 -27.97 38.28
CA ALA A 4 -29.90 -28.25 37.20
C ALA A 4 -29.93 -27.22 36.03
N SER A 5 -29.33 -26.05 36.22
CA SER A 5 -28.84 -25.22 35.10
C SER A 5 -27.75 -24.26 35.58
N ASP A 6 -26.52 -24.76 35.72
CA ASP A 6 -25.34 -23.89 35.74
C ASP A 6 -24.08 -24.66 35.31
N LEU A 7 -24.17 -25.30 34.14
CA LEU A 7 -23.02 -25.90 33.46
C LEU A 7 -23.18 -25.71 31.96
N LEU A 8 -22.59 -24.64 31.43
CA LEU A 8 -21.98 -24.52 30.09
C LEU A 8 -21.66 -23.05 29.80
N LYS A 9 -20.68 -22.47 30.51
CA LYS A 9 -19.86 -21.41 29.93
C LYS A 9 -18.60 -22.07 29.41
N SER A 10 -18.61 -22.38 28.12
CA SER A 10 -17.42 -22.79 27.39
C SER A 10 -16.32 -21.75 27.60
N PRO A 11 -15.08 -22.16 27.95
CA PRO A 11 -13.97 -21.22 28.00
C PRO A 11 -13.78 -20.67 26.58
N LYS A 12 -13.81 -19.34 26.44
CA LYS A 12 -13.29 -18.68 25.24
C LYS A 12 -11.84 -19.14 25.09
N VAL A 13 -11.62 -20.03 24.14
CA VAL A 13 -10.28 -20.32 23.62
C VAL A 13 -9.84 -19.04 22.95
N THR A 14 -9.14 -18.20 23.69
CA THR A 14 -8.33 -17.14 23.11
C THR A 14 -7.24 -17.86 22.34
N GLU A 15 -7.40 -17.94 21.02
CA GLU A 15 -6.33 -18.36 20.13
C GLU A 15 -5.07 -17.57 20.52
N PRO A 16 -3.95 -18.22 20.85
CA PRO A 16 -2.71 -17.51 21.09
C PRO A 16 -2.40 -16.67 19.84
N PRO A 17 -1.89 -15.44 19.99
CA PRO A 17 -1.46 -14.66 18.84
C PRO A 17 -0.52 -15.53 18.01
N HIS A 18 -0.81 -15.69 16.72
CA HIS A 18 0.07 -16.41 15.81
C HIS A 18 1.47 -15.81 15.96
N LEU A 19 2.38 -16.56 16.61
CA LEU A 19 3.79 -16.21 16.67
C LEU A 19 4.30 -16.25 15.24
N THR A 20 4.37 -15.08 14.60
CA THR A 20 5.02 -14.92 13.31
C THR A 20 6.47 -15.29 13.50
N THR A 21 6.83 -16.49 13.04
CA THR A 21 8.19 -17.01 13.16
C THR A 21 9.02 -16.32 12.09
N THR A 22 9.86 -15.37 12.52
CA THR A 22 10.79 -14.68 11.64
C THR A 22 12.12 -15.43 11.59
N THR A 23 12.77 -15.43 10.43
CA THR A 23 14.06 -16.08 10.19
C THR A 23 15.17 -15.03 10.10
N PRO A 24 16.28 -15.17 10.85
CA PRO A 24 17.42 -14.28 10.69
C PRO A 24 18.10 -14.53 9.34
N ILE A 25 18.33 -13.45 8.60
CA ILE A 25 19.00 -13.48 7.30
C ILE A 25 19.83 -12.21 7.11
N LYS A 26 21.02 -12.35 6.55
CA LYS A 26 21.85 -11.23 6.11
C LYS A 26 21.65 -10.99 4.62
N ILE A 27 21.29 -9.77 4.23
CA ILE A 27 21.15 -9.37 2.82
C ILE A 27 22.10 -8.20 2.59
N GLY A 28 23.13 -8.42 1.77
CA GLY A 28 24.23 -7.48 1.62
C GLY A 28 24.99 -7.30 2.95
N ASP A 29 24.98 -6.09 3.49
CA ASP A 29 25.64 -5.71 4.74
C ASP A 29 24.70 -5.65 5.96
N LYS A 30 23.38 -5.79 5.76
CA LYS A 30 22.35 -5.65 6.80
C LYS A 30 21.77 -6.99 7.25
N ASN A 31 21.40 -7.06 8.52
CA ASN A 31 20.74 -8.22 9.13
C ASN A 31 19.23 -7.93 9.28
N TYR A 32 18.41 -8.92 8.95
CA TYR A 32 16.95 -8.86 9.00
C TYR A 32 16.38 -10.05 9.73
N HIS A 33 15.16 -9.88 10.25
CA HIS A 33 14.31 -10.96 10.74
C HIS A 33 13.05 -10.98 9.88
N ILE A 34 12.95 -11.97 8.99
CA ILE A 34 11.92 -11.95 7.92
C ILE A 34 10.96 -13.11 8.08
N GLU A 35 9.67 -12.83 7.93
CA GLU A 35 8.66 -13.86 7.73
C GLU A 35 8.74 -14.39 6.29
N LEU A 36 9.54 -15.46 6.08
CA LEU A 36 9.85 -15.97 4.74
C LEU A 36 8.62 -16.37 3.91
N SER A 37 7.50 -16.73 4.56
CA SER A 37 6.23 -17.04 3.90
C SER A 37 5.71 -15.89 3.03
N LYS A 38 6.06 -14.64 3.35
CA LYS A 38 5.65 -13.44 2.61
C LYS A 38 6.54 -13.13 1.41
N ILE A 39 7.72 -13.77 1.31
CA ILE A 39 8.72 -13.51 0.27
C ILE A 39 9.12 -14.85 -0.38
N PRO A 40 8.40 -15.31 -1.41
CA PRO A 40 8.56 -16.65 -1.97
C PRO A 40 9.98 -16.96 -2.44
N TYR A 41 10.67 -15.98 -3.04
CA TYR A 41 12.07 -16.15 -3.43
C TYR A 41 12.97 -16.48 -2.23
N LEU A 42 12.88 -15.71 -1.14
CA LEU A 42 13.71 -15.92 0.05
C LEU A 42 13.35 -17.21 0.77
N SER A 43 12.07 -17.62 0.75
CA SER A 43 11.65 -18.94 1.23
C SER A 43 12.31 -20.08 0.43
N ALA A 44 12.30 -19.99 -0.90
CA ALA A 44 12.97 -20.97 -1.75
C ALA A 44 14.49 -20.98 -1.54
N PHE A 45 15.10 -19.80 -1.42
CA PHE A 45 16.52 -19.63 -1.12
C PHE A 45 16.92 -20.28 0.21
N ALA A 46 16.19 -19.98 1.30
CA ALA A 46 16.42 -20.56 2.62
C ALA A 46 16.30 -22.09 2.59
N ASN A 47 15.28 -22.61 1.90
CA ASN A 47 15.08 -24.05 1.76
C ASN A 47 16.22 -24.72 0.98
N PHE A 48 16.75 -24.06 -0.05
CA PHE A 48 17.88 -24.56 -0.83
C PHE A 48 19.15 -24.60 0.02
N GLU A 49 19.50 -23.50 0.68
CA GLU A 49 20.69 -23.40 1.54
C GLU A 49 20.65 -24.43 2.68
N THR A 50 19.50 -24.58 3.34
CA THR A 50 19.34 -25.54 4.44
C THR A 50 19.53 -26.99 3.98
N LYS A 51 19.13 -27.33 2.74
CA LYS A 51 19.30 -28.68 2.18
C LYS A 51 20.70 -28.93 1.65
N ALA A 52 21.36 -27.89 1.13
CA ALA A 52 22.70 -27.98 0.56
C ALA A 52 23.78 -28.11 1.63
N GLN A 53 23.51 -27.66 2.86
CA GLN A 53 24.50 -27.59 3.93
C GLN A 53 24.40 -28.77 4.90
N THR A 54 25.55 -29.35 5.25
CA THR A 54 25.66 -30.44 6.23
C THR A 54 25.70 -29.97 7.68
N GLN A 55 25.88 -28.66 7.93
CA GLN A 55 25.82 -28.02 9.24
C GLN A 55 25.04 -26.71 9.20
N PRO A 56 24.38 -26.30 10.30
CA PRO A 56 23.67 -25.04 10.37
C PRO A 56 24.63 -23.86 10.14
N LYS A 57 24.34 -23.05 9.13
CA LYS A 57 25.04 -21.79 8.85
C LYS A 57 24.06 -20.64 8.77
N ASP A 58 24.57 -19.45 9.05
CA ASP A 58 23.81 -18.21 8.84
C ASP A 58 23.37 -18.09 7.38
N LEU A 59 22.11 -17.70 7.19
CA LEU A 59 21.54 -17.45 5.88
C LEU A 59 22.05 -16.11 5.36
N VAL A 60 22.84 -16.13 4.28
CA VAL A 60 23.48 -14.93 3.72
C VAL A 60 23.18 -14.83 2.23
N HIS A 61 22.56 -13.73 1.84
CA HIS A 61 22.26 -13.38 0.45
C HIS A 61 23.03 -12.11 0.05
N GLY A 62 23.33 -11.98 -1.26
CA GLY A 62 23.88 -10.74 -1.82
C GLY A 62 22.96 -9.52 -1.62
N PRO A 63 23.43 -8.30 -1.88
CA PRO A 63 22.58 -7.11 -1.80
C PRO A 63 21.40 -7.20 -2.78
N ILE A 64 20.25 -6.69 -2.36
CA ILE A 64 19.04 -6.57 -3.18
C ILE A 64 18.65 -5.09 -3.23
N THR A 65 18.49 -4.54 -4.42
CA THR A 65 18.10 -3.13 -4.63
C THR A 65 16.76 -2.85 -3.93
N HIS A 66 16.64 -1.69 -3.28
CA HIS A 66 15.43 -1.24 -2.55
C HIS A 66 14.81 -2.25 -1.57
N PHE A 67 15.58 -3.24 -1.10
CA PHE A 67 15.03 -4.31 -0.26
C PHE A 67 14.33 -3.80 1.00
N ASP A 68 14.91 -2.81 1.68
CA ASP A 68 14.32 -2.17 2.87
C ASP A 68 12.92 -1.60 2.58
N VAL A 69 12.77 -0.96 1.41
CA VAL A 69 11.49 -0.37 0.98
C VAL A 69 10.50 -1.46 0.61
N ALA A 70 10.96 -2.49 -0.10
CA ALA A 70 10.13 -3.62 -0.50
C ALA A 70 9.56 -4.32 0.74
N LEU A 71 10.42 -4.64 1.72
CA LEU A 71 10.07 -5.27 2.98
C LEU A 71 9.07 -4.41 3.78
N LYS A 72 9.33 -3.11 3.91
CA LYS A 72 8.40 -2.20 4.60
C LYS A 72 7.02 -2.14 3.95
N GLY A 73 6.96 -2.22 2.61
CA GLY A 73 5.69 -2.31 1.88
C GLY A 73 4.92 -3.61 2.18
N ILE A 74 5.63 -4.74 2.32
CA ILE A 74 5.06 -6.05 2.64
C ILE A 74 4.56 -6.11 4.09
N GLU A 75 5.30 -5.50 5.03
CA GLU A 75 5.01 -5.59 6.46
C GLU A 75 4.01 -4.53 6.95
N SER A 76 4.08 -3.32 6.41
CA SER A 76 3.30 -2.16 6.91
C SER A 76 2.34 -1.56 5.87
N GLY A 77 2.33 -2.11 4.65
CA GLY A 77 1.46 -1.71 3.54
C GLY A 77 2.18 -0.86 2.48
N PHE A 78 1.80 -1.06 1.22
CA PHE A 78 2.49 -0.52 0.05
C PHE A 78 2.48 1.01 -0.07
N ARG A 79 1.60 1.73 0.65
CA ARG A 79 1.68 3.20 0.77
C ARG A 79 3.03 3.68 1.28
N GLN A 80 3.72 2.85 2.08
CA GLN A 80 5.05 3.16 2.62
C GLN A 80 6.13 3.27 1.54
N CYS A 81 5.92 2.67 0.35
CA CYS A 81 6.85 2.76 -0.76
C CYS A 81 6.97 4.20 -1.30
N PHE A 82 5.85 4.94 -1.39
CA PHE A 82 5.86 6.35 -1.78
C PHE A 82 6.55 7.26 -0.76
N ARG A 83 6.49 6.89 0.52
CA ARG A 83 7.12 7.65 1.61
C ARG A 83 8.62 7.41 1.68
N SER A 84 9.02 6.18 1.41
CA SER A 84 10.41 5.74 1.55
C SER A 84 11.25 6.03 0.30
N LEU A 85 10.62 6.21 -0.86
CA LEU A 85 11.29 6.61 -2.10
C LEU A 85 11.08 8.09 -2.41
N PRO A 86 12.04 8.73 -3.09
CA PRO A 86 11.80 10.03 -3.70
C PRO A 86 10.72 9.90 -4.79
N PRO A 87 10.03 11.00 -5.14
CA PRO A 87 9.05 11.01 -6.22
C PRO A 87 9.74 11.04 -7.60
N ASP A 88 10.56 10.03 -7.83
CA ASP A 88 11.32 9.74 -9.05
C ASP A 88 10.85 8.39 -9.61
N LEU A 89 10.35 8.42 -10.84
CA LEU A 89 9.74 7.25 -11.47
C LEU A 89 10.73 6.09 -11.65
N ALA A 90 12.02 6.39 -11.88
CA ALA A 90 13.05 5.38 -12.05
C ALA A 90 13.26 4.52 -10.78
N GLN A 91 13.17 5.13 -9.59
CA GLN A 91 13.24 4.38 -8.32
C GLN A 91 12.04 3.43 -8.16
N HIS A 92 10.87 3.85 -8.63
CA HIS A 92 9.66 3.05 -8.57
C HIS A 92 9.67 1.89 -9.58
N HIS A 93 10.28 2.07 -10.75
CA HIS A 93 10.60 0.97 -11.67
C HIS A 93 11.50 -0.08 -11.01
N ALA A 94 12.65 0.35 -10.47
CA ALA A 94 13.58 -0.55 -9.78
C ALA A 94 12.93 -1.28 -8.59
N LEU A 95 12.01 -0.63 -7.88
CA LEU A 95 11.24 -1.30 -6.82
C LEU A 95 10.23 -2.33 -7.38
N CYS A 96 9.62 -2.09 -8.54
CA CYS A 96 8.77 -3.08 -9.18
C CYS A 96 9.57 -4.32 -9.64
N GLU A 97 10.75 -4.12 -10.24
CA GLU A 97 11.68 -5.21 -10.57
C GLU A 97 12.11 -5.98 -9.32
N THR A 98 12.31 -5.28 -8.20
CA THR A 98 12.61 -5.92 -6.91
C THR A 98 11.47 -6.82 -6.44
N TYR A 99 10.21 -6.37 -6.54
CA TYR A 99 9.06 -7.20 -6.19
C TYR A 99 8.92 -8.42 -7.10
N GLU A 100 9.21 -8.27 -8.40
CA GLU A 100 9.24 -9.37 -9.36
C GLU A 100 10.34 -10.38 -9.00
N PHE A 101 11.57 -9.93 -8.76
CA PHE A 101 12.69 -10.77 -8.31
C PHE A 101 12.37 -11.53 -7.02
N LEU A 102 11.74 -10.87 -6.06
CA LEU A 102 11.32 -11.46 -4.78
C LEU A 102 10.09 -12.39 -4.92
N CYS A 103 9.49 -12.46 -6.10
CA CYS A 103 8.24 -13.17 -6.40
C CYS A 103 7.07 -12.73 -5.52
N VAL A 104 7.00 -11.44 -5.18
CA VAL A 104 5.95 -10.87 -4.31
C VAL A 104 4.75 -10.45 -5.15
N ASN A 105 3.57 -11.02 -4.84
CA ASN A 105 2.31 -10.63 -5.48
C ASN A 105 1.77 -9.33 -4.86
N VAL A 106 2.24 -8.18 -5.36
CA VAL A 106 1.83 -6.84 -4.91
C VAL A 106 0.32 -6.64 -5.01
N LEU A 107 -0.31 -7.17 -6.06
CA LEU A 107 -1.74 -7.02 -6.28
C LEU A 107 -2.58 -7.96 -5.40
N SER A 108 -1.96 -8.99 -4.82
CA SER A 108 -2.66 -10.04 -4.07
C SER A 108 -3.82 -10.65 -4.87
N GLY A 109 -3.65 -10.75 -6.21
CA GLY A 109 -4.66 -11.27 -7.13
C GLY A 109 -5.77 -10.28 -7.54
N GLN A 110 -5.73 -9.02 -7.07
CA GLN A 110 -6.73 -8.03 -7.44
C GLN A 110 -6.65 -7.64 -8.92
N SER A 111 -7.82 -7.53 -9.53
CA SER A 111 -8.02 -6.93 -10.85
C SER A 111 -7.94 -5.40 -10.81
N LEU A 112 -7.73 -4.77 -11.98
CA LEU A 112 -7.77 -3.31 -12.13
C LEU A 112 -9.06 -2.70 -11.55
N SER A 113 -10.21 -3.34 -11.76
CA SER A 113 -11.50 -2.84 -11.25
C SER A 113 -11.57 -2.85 -9.72
N GLU A 114 -11.02 -3.88 -9.08
CA GLU A 114 -10.97 -3.98 -7.61
C GLU A 114 -10.00 -2.95 -7.02
N VAL A 115 -8.84 -2.76 -7.64
CA VAL A 115 -7.90 -1.69 -7.26
C VAL A 115 -8.56 -0.32 -7.38
N ILE A 116 -9.33 -0.06 -8.43
CA ILE A 116 -10.09 1.19 -8.59
C ILE A 116 -11.19 1.33 -7.53
N GLY A 117 -11.83 0.24 -7.14
CA GLY A 117 -12.78 0.22 -6.02
C GLY A 117 -12.11 0.64 -4.71
N ASP A 118 -10.95 0.06 -4.42
CA ASP A 118 -10.19 0.35 -3.21
C ASP A 118 -9.61 1.77 -3.18
N LEU A 119 -9.23 2.36 -4.32
CA LEU A 119 -8.86 3.77 -4.41
C LEU A 119 -9.94 4.70 -3.85
N LYS A 120 -11.23 4.32 -4.03
CA LYS A 120 -12.37 5.11 -3.59
C LYS A 120 -12.72 4.90 -2.12
N SER A 121 -12.11 3.92 -1.44
CA SER A 121 -12.40 3.64 -0.02
C SER A 121 -11.98 4.76 0.93
N GLY A 122 -11.16 5.71 0.47
CA GLY A 122 -10.72 6.84 1.27
C GLY A 122 -11.74 7.98 1.38
N LYS A 123 -12.90 7.88 0.71
CA LYS A 123 -14.00 8.84 0.88
C LYS A 123 -14.80 8.50 2.11
N ASP A 124 -15.19 9.54 2.85
CA ASP A 124 -16.18 9.40 3.91
C ASP A 124 -17.54 9.07 3.26
N ASP A 125 -18.26 8.13 3.86
CA ASP A 125 -19.63 7.79 3.49
C ASP A 125 -20.60 8.32 4.55
N TYR A 126 -21.88 8.44 4.20
CA TYR A 126 -22.92 8.90 5.11
C TYR A 126 -24.02 7.85 5.21
N GLU A 127 -24.20 7.29 6.40
CA GLU A 127 -25.30 6.39 6.69
C GLU A 127 -26.41 7.15 7.41
N LEU A 128 -27.65 7.01 6.92
CA LEU A 128 -28.82 7.61 7.56
C LEU A 128 -29.38 6.61 8.58
N GLU A 129 -28.98 6.76 9.84
CA GLU A 129 -29.49 5.96 10.94
C GLU A 129 -30.37 6.83 11.84
N TYR A 130 -31.62 6.41 12.08
CA TYR A 130 -32.57 7.11 12.97
C TYR A 130 -32.72 8.63 12.74
N LYS A 131 -32.74 9.08 11.47
CA LYS A 131 -32.85 10.50 11.04
C LYS A 131 -31.63 11.38 11.34
N TYR A 132 -30.49 10.79 11.74
CA TYR A 132 -29.21 11.49 11.84
C TYR A 132 -28.24 10.95 10.80
N TYR A 133 -27.47 11.84 10.16
CA TYR A 133 -26.39 11.44 9.27
C TYR A 133 -25.17 11.08 10.11
N ARG A 134 -24.74 9.82 10.03
CA ARG A 134 -23.48 9.38 10.62
C ARG A 134 -22.41 9.32 9.54
N THR A 135 -21.32 10.07 9.72
CA THR A 135 -20.14 9.99 8.84
C THR A 135 -19.38 8.70 9.12
N ILE A 136 -19.32 7.81 8.14
CA ILE A 136 -18.43 6.66 8.13
C ILE A 136 -17.10 7.14 7.57
N LYS A 137 -16.07 7.23 8.43
CA LYS A 137 -14.74 7.68 8.02
C LYS A 137 -14.16 6.73 6.97
N GLY A 138 -13.72 7.29 5.84
CA GLY A 138 -13.08 6.54 4.78
C GLY A 138 -11.77 5.90 5.22
N ASN A 139 -11.47 4.73 4.68
CA ASN A 139 -10.19 4.05 4.91
C ASN A 139 -9.11 4.60 3.96
N LYS A 140 -8.44 5.68 4.40
CA LYS A 140 -7.34 6.32 3.65
C LYS A 140 -6.15 5.40 3.46
N SER A 141 -5.80 4.57 4.45
CA SER A 141 -4.66 3.64 4.36
C SER A 141 -4.86 2.64 3.23
N LYS A 142 -6.06 2.04 3.14
CA LYS A 142 -6.44 1.13 2.06
C LYS A 142 -6.41 1.83 0.69
N ALA A 143 -6.95 3.05 0.59
CA ALA A 143 -6.90 3.81 -0.66
C ALA A 143 -5.46 4.13 -1.09
N ARG A 144 -4.59 4.53 -0.14
CA ARG A 144 -3.18 4.82 -0.40
C ARG A 144 -2.39 3.57 -0.81
N ASP A 145 -2.67 2.41 -0.20
CA ASP A 145 -2.09 1.12 -0.64
C ASP A 145 -2.57 0.77 -2.06
N ALA A 146 -3.85 0.99 -2.37
CA ALA A 146 -4.41 0.79 -3.71
C ALA A 146 -3.78 1.73 -4.76
N ALA A 147 -3.36 2.94 -4.39
CA ALA A 147 -2.60 3.81 -5.29
C ALA A 147 -1.25 3.22 -5.68
N TYR A 148 -0.57 2.52 -4.76
CA TYR A 148 0.67 1.82 -5.11
C TYR A 148 0.40 0.60 -5.99
N LYS A 149 -0.68 -0.15 -5.72
CA LYS A 149 -1.11 -1.25 -6.59
C LYS A 149 -1.46 -0.77 -8.00
N LEU A 150 -2.11 0.39 -8.13
CA LEU A 150 -2.35 1.04 -9.42
C LEU A 150 -1.03 1.38 -10.12
N LEU A 151 -0.07 1.98 -9.41
CA LEU A 151 1.25 2.26 -9.96
C LEU A 151 1.91 0.98 -10.48
N HIS A 152 1.94 -0.08 -9.67
CA HIS A 152 2.53 -1.35 -10.06
C HIS A 152 1.85 -1.97 -11.29
N LEU A 153 0.52 -1.87 -11.39
CA LEU A 153 -0.22 -2.27 -12.59
C LEU A 153 0.18 -1.46 -13.83
N ILE A 154 0.41 -0.15 -13.69
CA ILE A 154 0.81 0.71 -14.82
C ILE A 154 2.22 0.34 -15.31
N LEU A 155 3.16 0.13 -14.39
CA LEU A 155 4.56 -0.14 -14.72
C LEU A 155 4.81 -1.57 -15.19
N SER A 156 4.20 -2.55 -14.52
CA SER A 156 4.52 -3.97 -14.71
C SER A 156 3.33 -4.84 -15.11
N GLY A 157 2.12 -4.28 -15.19
CA GLY A 157 0.90 -5.04 -15.46
C GLY A 157 0.68 -5.33 -16.95
N GLU A 158 0.10 -6.50 -17.21
CA GLU A 158 -0.47 -6.84 -18.52
C GLU A 158 -1.92 -6.38 -18.61
N PHE A 159 -2.26 -5.66 -19.69
CA PHE A 159 -3.61 -5.19 -19.96
C PHE A 159 -4.23 -6.01 -21.08
N LYS A 160 -5.46 -6.49 -20.89
CA LYS A 160 -6.15 -7.34 -21.88
C LYS A 160 -6.59 -6.55 -23.10
N ASP A 161 -6.99 -5.30 -22.89
CA ASP A 161 -7.35 -4.35 -23.94
C ASP A 161 -6.74 -3.00 -23.58
N GLU A 162 -5.55 -2.73 -24.13
CA GLU A 162 -4.79 -1.53 -23.80
C GLU A 162 -5.58 -0.24 -24.01
N LYS A 163 -6.45 -0.16 -25.02
CA LYS A 163 -7.24 1.06 -25.27
C LYS A 163 -8.32 1.23 -24.21
N LYS A 164 -9.10 0.18 -23.95
CA LYS A 164 -10.19 0.23 -22.97
C LYS A 164 -9.66 0.38 -21.56
N ASP A 165 -8.59 -0.33 -21.23
CA ASP A 165 -8.00 -0.28 -19.90
C ASP A 165 -7.22 1.02 -19.69
N SER A 166 -6.55 1.58 -20.70
CA SER A 166 -5.96 2.92 -20.62
C SER A 166 -6.98 3.99 -20.23
N ALA A 167 -8.19 3.96 -20.79
CA ALA A 167 -9.26 4.91 -20.41
C ALA A 167 -9.70 4.74 -18.94
N LYS A 168 -9.74 3.51 -18.42
CA LYS A 168 -10.04 3.26 -17.00
C LYS A 168 -8.89 3.74 -16.10
N VAL A 169 -7.66 3.43 -16.49
CA VAL A 169 -6.45 3.86 -15.77
C VAL A 169 -6.39 5.39 -15.74
N TYR A 170 -6.67 6.07 -16.84
CA TYR A 170 -6.77 7.53 -16.88
C TYR A 170 -7.75 8.07 -15.83
N ASN A 171 -8.96 7.51 -15.74
CA ASN A 171 -9.93 7.94 -14.75
C ASN A 171 -9.46 7.67 -13.31
N ALA A 172 -8.73 6.57 -13.09
CA ALA A 172 -8.13 6.25 -11.80
C ALA A 172 -7.00 7.22 -11.42
N VAL A 173 -6.13 7.55 -12.38
CA VAL A 173 -5.05 8.55 -12.23
C VAL A 173 -5.64 9.93 -11.96
N MET A 174 -6.66 10.34 -12.73
CA MET A 174 -7.41 11.57 -12.50
C MET A 174 -8.00 11.65 -11.09
N PHE A 175 -8.54 10.53 -10.59
CA PHE A 175 -9.02 10.44 -9.22
C PHE A 175 -7.88 10.66 -8.22
N VAL A 176 -6.74 9.97 -8.39
CA VAL A 176 -5.57 10.14 -7.50
C VAL A 176 -5.08 11.59 -7.48
N VAL A 177 -4.88 12.22 -8.66
CA VAL A 177 -4.32 13.57 -8.72
C VAL A 177 -5.28 14.66 -8.22
N SER A 178 -6.59 14.45 -8.30
CA SER A 178 -7.59 15.42 -7.83
C SER A 178 -7.90 15.34 -6.33
N HIS A 179 -7.52 14.26 -5.64
CA HIS A 179 -7.89 14.02 -4.24
C HIS A 179 -6.72 14.26 -3.28
N ALA A 180 -6.29 15.52 -3.18
CA ALA A 180 -5.11 15.92 -2.40
C ALA A 180 -5.19 15.62 -0.89
N ASN A 181 -6.39 15.53 -0.32
CA ASN A 181 -6.60 15.17 1.08
C ASN A 181 -6.32 13.68 1.37
N THR A 182 -6.39 12.83 0.34
CA THR A 182 -6.18 11.38 0.46
C THR A 182 -4.79 11.01 -0.06
N PHE A 183 -4.43 11.46 -1.25
CA PHE A 183 -3.17 11.14 -1.91
C PHE A 183 -2.22 12.32 -1.84
N LYS A 184 -1.08 12.13 -1.18
CA LYS A 184 -0.06 13.15 -1.01
C LYS A 184 0.66 13.42 -2.33
N TRP A 185 1.30 14.58 -2.43
CA TRP A 185 1.93 15.04 -3.66
C TRP A 185 2.90 14.03 -4.27
N ARG A 186 3.73 13.36 -3.46
CA ARG A 186 4.64 12.31 -3.96
C ARG A 186 3.90 11.22 -4.73
N THR A 187 2.84 10.68 -4.13
CA THR A 187 1.96 9.69 -4.78
C THR A 187 1.33 10.26 -6.05
N ARG A 188 0.76 11.46 -6.01
CA ARG A 188 0.11 12.09 -7.17
C ARG A 188 1.09 12.25 -8.34
N LYS A 189 2.31 12.74 -8.06
CA LYS A 189 3.35 12.99 -9.05
C LYS A 189 3.82 11.69 -9.71
N VAL A 190 4.14 10.66 -8.93
CA VAL A 190 4.65 9.39 -9.47
C VAL A 190 3.58 8.64 -10.26
N VAL A 191 2.34 8.56 -9.75
CA VAL A 191 1.23 7.88 -10.45
C VAL A 191 0.90 8.57 -11.77
N ARG A 192 0.93 9.90 -11.82
CA ARG A 192 0.76 10.67 -13.06
C ARG A 192 1.89 10.36 -14.05
N ALA A 193 3.15 10.48 -13.61
CA ALA A 193 4.31 10.23 -14.47
C ALA A 193 4.30 8.82 -15.06
N ALA A 194 3.95 7.80 -14.26
CA ALA A 194 3.82 6.42 -14.73
C ALA A 194 2.78 6.27 -15.86
N TYR A 195 1.63 6.95 -15.72
CA TYR A 195 0.59 6.91 -16.74
C TYR A 195 1.04 7.60 -18.05
N GLU A 196 1.68 8.76 -17.94
CA GLU A 196 2.20 9.52 -19.07
C GLU A 196 3.34 8.79 -19.79
N GLU A 197 4.14 7.99 -19.07
CA GLU A 197 5.18 7.14 -19.65
C GLU A 197 4.59 5.91 -20.37
N ARG A 198 3.62 5.22 -19.75
CA ARG A 198 3.08 3.95 -20.27
C ARG A 198 2.13 4.14 -21.45
N PHE A 199 1.33 5.21 -21.45
CA PHE A 199 0.22 5.35 -22.40
C PHE A 199 0.37 6.59 -23.28
N VAL A 200 -0.12 6.51 -24.51
CA VAL A 200 -0.24 7.68 -25.38
C VAL A 200 -1.35 8.60 -24.84
N VAL A 201 -0.97 9.72 -24.26
CA VAL A 201 -1.89 10.68 -23.65
C VAL A 201 -2.38 11.69 -24.67
N SER A 202 -3.69 11.86 -24.79
CA SER A 202 -4.27 12.91 -25.65
C SER A 202 -4.08 14.30 -25.05
N VAL A 203 -4.13 15.34 -25.89
CA VAL A 203 -4.07 16.75 -25.45
C VAL A 203 -5.14 17.06 -24.38
N LYS A 204 -6.35 16.49 -24.53
CA LYS A 204 -7.44 16.67 -23.57
C LYS A 204 -7.15 16.02 -22.22
N GLN A 205 -6.54 14.82 -22.22
CA GLN A 205 -6.16 14.13 -20.99
C GLN A 205 -5.01 14.87 -20.29
N THR A 206 -4.03 15.35 -21.06
CA THR A 206 -2.90 16.15 -20.54
C THR A 206 -3.42 17.41 -19.84
N ALA A 207 -4.26 18.20 -20.52
CA ALA A 207 -4.86 19.39 -19.93
C ALA A 207 -5.69 19.08 -18.68
N GLY A 208 -6.36 17.93 -18.63
CA GLY A 208 -7.09 17.48 -17.44
C GLY A 208 -6.19 17.16 -16.26
N LEU A 209 -5.01 16.58 -16.50
CA LEU A 209 -4.00 16.29 -15.48
C LEU A 209 -3.28 17.56 -15.00
N ASP A 210 -2.93 18.47 -15.93
CA ASP A 210 -2.24 19.74 -15.64
C ASP A 210 -3.02 20.63 -14.66
N MET A 211 -4.35 20.60 -14.73
CA MET A 211 -5.23 21.36 -13.82
C MET A 211 -4.99 21.06 -12.33
N TRP A 212 -4.44 19.88 -12.01
CA TRP A 212 -4.21 19.42 -10.64
C TRP A 212 -2.75 19.49 -10.21
N GLU A 213 -1.87 19.97 -11.10
CA GLU A 213 -0.46 20.11 -10.79
C GLU A 213 -0.22 21.23 -9.77
N LYS A 214 0.42 20.88 -8.66
CA LYS A 214 0.89 21.86 -7.69
C LYS A 214 2.34 22.21 -8.02
N THR A 215 2.61 23.49 -8.28
CA THR A 215 3.95 24.01 -8.58
C THR A 215 4.58 24.82 -7.44
N ASP A 216 3.84 25.07 -6.35
CA ASP A 216 4.28 25.86 -5.20
C ASP A 216 5.20 25.04 -4.27
N ALA A 217 6.51 25.26 -4.39
CA ALA A 217 7.54 24.50 -3.66
C ALA A 217 7.38 24.57 -2.12
N ALA A 218 6.91 25.68 -1.56
CA ALA A 218 6.73 25.82 -0.12
C ALA A 218 5.57 24.96 0.40
N LYS A 219 4.47 24.91 -0.36
CA LYS A 219 3.34 24.00 -0.04
C LYS A 219 3.71 22.54 -0.23
N LEU A 220 4.56 22.23 -1.20
CA LEU A 220 5.05 20.87 -1.43
C LEU A 220 5.95 20.40 -0.29
N ALA A 221 6.89 21.23 0.16
CA ALA A 221 7.76 20.91 1.30
C ALA A 221 6.93 20.65 2.57
N LYS A 222 5.91 21.48 2.83
CA LYS A 222 5.01 21.27 3.97
C LYS A 222 4.20 19.98 3.86
N GLU A 223 3.67 19.66 2.68
CA GLU A 223 2.93 18.41 2.42
C GLU A 223 3.83 17.18 2.59
N ASP A 224 5.14 17.34 2.34
CA ASP A 224 6.17 16.31 2.49
C ASP A 224 6.50 16.03 3.95
N ASP A 225 6.72 17.09 4.75
CA ASP A 225 7.00 16.99 6.18
C ASP A 225 5.80 16.36 6.94
N GLU A 226 4.57 16.69 6.54
CA GLU A 226 3.34 16.12 7.11
C GLU A 226 3.08 14.66 6.71
N ASP A 227 3.76 14.12 5.69
CA ASP A 227 3.63 12.71 5.28
C ASP A 227 4.53 11.76 6.11
N VAL A 228 5.28 12.32 7.08
CA VAL A 228 6.18 11.57 7.97
C VAL A 228 5.51 11.19 9.30
N THR A 229 4.36 11.79 9.66
CA THR A 229 3.76 11.61 11.00
C THR A 229 2.64 10.56 11.03
N THR A 230 2.94 9.45 11.73
CA THR A 230 2.12 8.45 12.45
C THR A 230 0.90 7.80 11.77
N GLU A 231 0.76 6.50 12.06
CA GLU A 231 -0.20 5.58 11.43
C GLU A 231 -1.67 5.81 11.79
N GLU A 232 -1.95 6.73 12.71
CA GLU A 232 -3.29 7.16 13.08
C GLU A 232 -3.43 8.68 12.89
N GLU A 233 -4.12 9.10 11.81
CA GLU A 233 -4.68 10.45 11.73
C GLU A 233 -5.88 10.49 12.70
N ASP A 234 -5.60 10.63 13.99
CA ASP A 234 -6.60 10.92 15.02
C ASP A 234 -7.23 12.28 14.73
N SER A 235 -8.56 12.31 14.71
CA SER A 235 -9.31 13.54 14.42
C SER A 235 -9.14 14.55 15.56
N PRO A 236 -8.98 15.86 15.28
CA PRO A 236 -9.19 16.86 16.30
C PRO A 236 -10.64 16.75 16.79
N GLN A 237 -10.80 16.30 18.01
CA GLN A 237 -12.07 16.26 18.72
C GLN A 237 -12.49 17.71 18.96
N TYR A 238 -13.32 18.25 18.07
CA TYR A 238 -14.00 19.52 18.33
C TYR A 238 -14.96 19.27 19.50
N GLY A 239 -14.52 19.65 20.71
CA GLY A 239 -15.37 19.78 21.87
C GLY A 239 -16.46 20.80 21.54
N SER A 240 -17.69 20.32 21.44
CA SER A 240 -18.87 21.15 21.40
C SER A 240 -19.11 21.73 22.79
N ASP A 241 -18.36 22.77 23.14
CA ASP A 241 -18.81 23.72 24.14
C ASP A 241 -19.77 24.70 23.46
N TYR A 242 -21.06 24.43 23.60
CA TYR A 242 -22.07 25.47 23.54
C TYR A 242 -22.81 25.45 24.86
N SER A 243 -22.36 26.31 25.76
CA SER A 243 -23.20 26.88 26.82
C SER A 243 -23.95 28.06 26.23
N ASP A 244 -25.27 27.96 26.17
CA ASP A 244 -26.26 28.98 26.59
C ASP A 244 -27.69 28.46 26.36
#